data_AF-A0A182GUN5-F1
#
_entry.id   AF-A0A182GUN5-F1
#
_cell.length_a   1.000
_cell.length_b   1.000
_cell.length_c   1.000
_cell.angle_alpha   90.00
_cell.angle_beta   90.00
_cell.angle_gamma   90.00
#
_symmetry.space_group_name_H-M   'P 1'
#
loop_
_entity.id
_entity.type
_entity.pdbx_description
1 polymer ?
#
loop_
_entity_poly.entity_id
_entity_poly.type
_entity_poly.pdbx_seq_one_letter_code
_entity_poly.pdbx_strand_id
1 'polypeptide(L)'
;MANQLGSFVFLDLETTDLIGLKTPKITEISLIACSRKHLLDTKRGELPRVLHKQTFCLNPQRMIHPKASESTGLYNDLLENESKFDENTAQLIVHFLRRLQSPTCLVAHNGNRFDFIILKKELEALNAQLPDDTYCVDSLPLFQALEQAREQKEKDAQENADNELADLELSALTAMEELEGSPSTLSQMQKLNETTPQRSKITENYKRALRSYLDVTPSQDKPDRTPRQRTSSPRSKRQLFPDEETSKDGPSADTPPISNGQPTIKKRFRLCDIHERLLGEPPKISHYAECDVKALLKCAIAEGSEFVRYAEERGVMFRNFSGRP
;
A
#
# COMPACT_ATOMS: atom_id res chain seq x y z
N MET A 1 -8.45 21.19 -20.39
CA MET A 1 -7.15 21.22 -19.68
C MET A 1 -7.47 21.08 -18.21
N ALA A 2 -6.97 20.04 -17.53
CA ALA A 2 -7.11 19.95 -16.07
C ALA A 2 -6.34 21.12 -15.45
N ASN A 3 -6.96 21.85 -14.52
CA ASN A 3 -6.28 22.94 -13.82
C ASN A 3 -5.19 22.34 -12.93
N GLN A 4 -3.94 22.73 -13.19
CA GLN A 4 -2.79 22.33 -12.38
C GLN A 4 -2.99 22.82 -10.93
N LEU A 5 -2.89 21.92 -9.94
CA LEU A 5 -3.08 22.26 -8.54
C LEU A 5 -1.86 23.03 -8.00
N GLY A 6 -2.08 24.13 -7.29
CA GLY A 6 -1.00 24.94 -6.71
C GLY A 6 -0.50 24.39 -5.36
N SER A 7 -1.44 23.96 -4.51
CA SER A 7 -1.13 23.45 -3.16
C SER A 7 -1.99 22.25 -2.77
N PHE A 8 -1.39 21.36 -2.00
CA PHE A 8 -2.08 20.24 -1.36
C PHE A 8 -2.23 20.54 0.13
N VAL A 9 -3.43 20.30 0.67
CA VAL A 9 -3.78 20.54 2.07
C VAL A 9 -4.26 19.25 2.66
N PHE A 10 -3.41 18.59 3.42
CA PHE A 10 -3.73 17.33 4.07
C PHE A 10 -4.56 17.62 5.31
N LEU A 11 -5.67 16.90 5.45
CA LEU A 11 -6.71 17.07 6.46
C LEU A 11 -6.95 15.74 7.17
N ASP A 12 -7.08 15.80 8.49
CA ASP A 12 -7.56 14.71 9.33
C ASP A 12 -8.39 15.29 10.48
N LEU A 13 -9.42 14.54 10.88
CA LEU A 13 -10.33 14.89 11.97
C LEU A 13 -10.36 13.79 13.02
N GLU A 14 -10.14 14.18 14.28
CA GLU A 14 -10.64 13.40 15.41
C GLU A 14 -12.04 13.86 15.79
N THR A 15 -12.90 12.91 16.16
CA THR A 15 -14.31 13.18 16.34
C THR A 15 -14.90 12.41 17.51
N THR A 16 -16.11 12.81 17.93
CA THR A 16 -16.81 12.16 19.05
C THR A 16 -17.10 10.68 18.84
N ASP A 17 -17.25 10.23 17.59
CA ASP A 17 -17.61 8.85 17.23
C ASP A 17 -17.44 8.63 15.71
N LEU A 18 -17.64 7.41 15.23
CA LEU A 18 -17.76 7.13 13.80
C LEU A 18 -19.09 7.66 13.22
N ILE A 19 -19.14 7.83 11.89
CA ILE A 19 -20.40 8.18 11.21
C ILE A 19 -21.41 7.03 11.36
N GLY A 20 -22.53 7.32 12.03
CA GLY A 20 -23.68 6.42 12.18
C GLY A 20 -25.00 7.15 11.91
N LEU A 21 -26.00 6.96 12.79
CA LEU A 21 -27.31 7.64 12.69
C LEU A 21 -27.21 9.16 12.75
N LYS A 22 -26.23 9.68 13.51
CA LYS A 22 -25.94 11.10 13.62
C LYS A 22 -24.50 11.34 13.18
N THR A 23 -24.28 12.44 12.46
CA THR A 23 -22.92 12.91 12.17
C THR A 23 -22.22 13.24 13.50
N PRO A 24 -21.00 12.72 13.72
CA PRO A 24 -20.21 13.04 14.90
C PRO A 24 -19.78 14.51 14.88
N LYS A 25 -19.28 14.98 16.02
CA LYS A 25 -18.75 16.34 16.19
C LYS A 25 -17.22 16.28 16.22
N ILE A 26 -16.58 17.32 15.68
CA ILE A 26 -15.12 17.41 15.63
C ILE A 26 -14.58 17.69 17.04
N THR A 27 -13.55 16.96 17.44
CA THR A 27 -12.80 17.17 18.69
C THR A 27 -11.38 17.65 18.44
N GLU A 28 -10.79 17.29 17.30
CA GLU A 28 -9.52 17.83 16.81
C GLU A 28 -9.58 17.95 15.28
N ILE A 29 -9.00 19.01 14.74
CA ILE A 29 -8.83 19.20 13.29
C ILE A 29 -7.39 19.60 13.02
N SER A 30 -6.76 18.96 12.03
CA SER A 30 -5.45 19.39 11.54
C SER A 30 -5.44 19.59 10.04
N LEU A 31 -4.87 20.71 9.59
CA LEU A 31 -4.56 21.02 8.20
C LEU A 31 -3.06 21.26 8.07
N ILE A 32 -2.39 20.48 7.23
CA ILE A 32 -0.99 20.71 6.86
C ILE A 32 -0.89 20.85 5.35
N ALA A 33 -0.35 21.97 4.90
CA ALA A 33 -0.25 22.29 3.49
C ALA A 33 1.19 22.45 3.00
N CYS A 34 1.43 22.01 1.77
CA CYS A 34 2.64 22.29 0.99
C CYS A 34 2.27 22.65 -0.46
N SER A 35 3.16 23.35 -1.15
CA SER A 35 2.98 23.60 -2.58
C SER A 35 3.22 22.32 -3.38
N ARG A 36 2.63 22.22 -4.58
CA ARG A 36 2.90 21.13 -5.54
C ARG A 36 4.39 20.92 -5.77
N LYS A 37 5.15 22.01 -5.91
CA LYS A 37 6.61 21.98 -6.06
C LYS A 37 7.28 21.31 -4.86
N HIS A 38 6.93 21.73 -3.64
CA HIS A 38 7.53 21.16 -2.43
C HIS A 38 7.14 19.70 -2.21
N LEU A 39 5.94 19.28 -2.58
CA LEU A 39 5.55 17.86 -2.54
C LEU A 39 6.46 17.02 -3.44
N LEU A 40 6.72 17.47 -4.67
CA LEU A 40 7.53 16.75 -5.66
C LEU A 40 9.04 16.81 -5.40
N ASP A 41 9.55 17.93 -4.88
CA ASP A 41 10.98 18.14 -4.64
C ASP A 41 11.46 17.49 -3.33
N THR A 42 10.54 17.10 -2.44
CA THR A 42 10.89 16.51 -1.14
C THR A 42 11.25 15.03 -1.30
N LYS A 43 12.28 14.59 -0.59
CA LYS A 43 12.73 13.20 -0.62
C LYS A 43 11.72 12.27 0.06
N ARG A 44 11.60 11.05 -0.46
CA ARG A 44 10.79 9.98 0.13
C ARG A 44 11.11 9.81 1.63
N GLY A 45 10.06 9.78 2.46
CA GLY A 45 10.16 9.61 3.91
C GLY A 45 10.39 10.89 4.71
N GLU A 46 10.77 11.99 4.04
CA GLU A 46 10.93 13.30 4.66
C GLU A 46 9.65 14.14 4.58
N LEU A 47 9.64 15.26 5.31
CA LEU A 47 8.62 16.30 5.18
C LEU A 47 9.24 17.55 4.55
N PRO A 48 8.50 18.32 3.73
CA PRO A 48 9.00 19.56 3.17
C PRO A 48 9.38 20.53 4.28
N ARG A 49 10.44 21.32 4.08
CA ARG A 49 10.82 22.37 5.06
C ARG A 49 9.79 23.50 5.13
N VAL A 50 9.17 23.81 3.98
CA VAL A 50 8.15 24.84 3.84
C VAL A 50 6.78 24.17 3.99
N LEU A 51 6.21 24.30 5.18
CA LEU A 51 4.88 23.80 5.52
C LEU A 51 4.07 24.90 6.20
N HIS A 52 2.79 24.95 5.88
CA HIS A 52 1.80 25.72 6.63
C HIS A 52 0.98 24.73 7.45
N LYS A 53 0.78 25.01 8.74
CA LYS A 53 0.07 24.11 9.65
C LYS A 53 -0.96 24.87 10.46
N GLN A 54 -2.12 24.28 10.63
CA GLN A 54 -3.19 24.78 11.47
C GLN A 54 -3.84 23.58 12.17
N THR A 55 -3.77 23.53 13.49
CA THR A 55 -4.34 22.45 14.31
C THR A 55 -5.11 23.08 15.46
N PHE A 56 -6.32 22.58 15.71
CA PHE A 56 -7.16 23.00 16.83
C PHE A 56 -7.75 21.79 17.54
N CYS A 57 -7.74 21.81 18.87
CA CYS A 57 -8.66 21.02 19.68
C CYS A 57 -9.96 21.82 19.86
N LEU A 58 -11.10 21.16 19.83
CA LEU A 58 -12.41 21.79 19.83
C LEU A 58 -13.34 21.13 20.83
N ASN A 59 -14.12 21.92 21.56
CA ASN A 59 -15.20 21.37 22.37
C ASN A 59 -16.34 20.86 21.46
N PRO A 60 -16.62 19.55 21.42
CA PRO A 60 -17.63 19.00 20.51
C PRO A 60 -19.08 19.34 20.92
N GLN A 61 -19.29 19.91 22.11
CA GLN A 61 -20.61 20.12 22.72
C GLN A 61 -21.50 18.86 22.73
N ARG A 62 -20.84 17.70 22.83
CA ARG A 62 -21.44 16.37 22.83
C ARG A 62 -20.50 15.39 23.54
N MET A 63 -21.06 14.38 24.19
CA MET A 63 -20.27 13.30 24.77
C MET A 63 -19.44 12.59 23.71
N ILE A 64 -18.16 12.41 23.98
CA ILE A 64 -17.23 11.62 23.20
C ILE A 64 -17.46 10.15 23.56
N HIS A 65 -17.63 9.30 22.55
CA HIS A 65 -17.84 7.88 22.76
C HIS A 65 -16.58 7.25 23.38
N PRO A 66 -16.68 6.32 24.34
CA PRO A 66 -15.51 5.76 25.03
C PRO A 66 -14.42 5.20 24.10
N LYS A 67 -14.81 4.55 22.99
CA LYS A 67 -13.86 4.05 21.97
C LYS A 67 -13.11 5.17 21.23
N ALA A 68 -13.75 6.31 21.01
CA ALA A 68 -13.10 7.47 20.40
C ALA A 68 -12.12 8.09 21.41
N SER A 69 -12.49 8.20 22.69
CA SER A 69 -11.55 8.64 23.73
C SER A 69 -10.37 7.70 23.93
N GLU A 70 -10.59 6.38 23.87
CA GLU A 70 -9.52 5.37 23.99
C GLU A 70 -8.50 5.48 22.85
N SER A 71 -8.97 5.72 21.62
CA SER A 71 -8.09 5.84 20.45
C SER A 71 -7.35 7.18 20.41
N THR A 72 -8.06 8.27 20.65
CA THR A 72 -7.53 9.65 20.46
C THR A 72 -6.87 10.23 21.71
N GLY A 73 -7.20 9.70 22.88
CA GLY A 73 -6.83 10.31 24.16
C GLY A 73 -7.60 11.60 24.48
N LEU A 74 -8.63 11.96 23.71
CA LEU A 74 -9.45 13.14 23.94
C LEU A 74 -10.71 12.80 24.75
N TYR A 75 -10.93 13.58 25.81
CA TYR A 75 -12.04 13.43 26.74
C TYR A 75 -12.80 14.75 26.87
N ASN A 76 -14.07 14.68 27.28
CA ASN A 76 -14.92 15.86 27.36
C ASN A 76 -14.43 16.91 28.36
N ASP A 77 -13.86 16.48 29.49
CA ASP A 77 -13.26 17.33 30.51
C ASP A 77 -11.99 18.03 30.01
N LEU A 78 -11.15 17.35 29.24
CA LEU A 78 -9.97 17.96 28.60
C LEU A 78 -10.35 19.09 27.62
N LEU A 79 -11.50 18.95 26.95
CA LEU A 79 -11.95 19.88 25.91
C LEU A 79 -13.00 20.88 26.42
N GLU A 80 -13.35 20.87 27.71
CA GLU A 80 -14.49 21.64 28.22
C GLU A 80 -14.32 23.15 28.06
N ASN A 81 -13.07 23.63 28.18
CA ASN A 81 -12.71 25.05 28.09
C ASN A 81 -12.27 25.48 26.69
N GLU A 82 -12.18 24.53 25.73
CA GLU A 82 -11.87 24.84 24.35
C GLU A 82 -13.08 25.43 23.63
N SER A 83 -12.81 26.19 22.57
CA SER A 83 -13.88 26.71 21.73
C SER A 83 -14.51 25.59 20.91
N LYS A 84 -15.82 25.68 20.65
CA LYS A 84 -16.51 24.80 19.71
C LYS A 84 -16.11 25.12 18.27
N PHE A 85 -16.48 24.26 17.32
CA PHE A 85 -16.46 24.65 15.91
C PHE A 85 -17.47 25.79 15.67
N ASP A 86 -16.96 26.99 15.44
CA ASP A 86 -17.71 28.25 15.33
C ASP A 86 -17.31 29.05 14.08
N GLU A 87 -17.88 30.25 13.91
CA GLU A 87 -17.59 31.13 12.78
C GLU A 87 -16.10 31.51 12.71
N ASN A 88 -15.44 31.69 13.86
CA ASN A 88 -14.01 32.00 13.89
C ASN A 88 -13.18 30.84 13.35
N THR A 89 -13.48 29.62 13.77
CA THR A 89 -12.83 28.39 13.29
C THR A 89 -13.00 28.26 11.77
N ALA A 90 -14.22 28.46 11.27
CA ALA A 90 -14.50 28.42 9.84
C ALA A 90 -13.72 29.51 9.07
N GLN A 91 -13.69 30.75 9.55
CA GLN A 91 -12.92 31.84 8.91
C GLN A 91 -11.41 31.59 8.97
N LEU A 92 -10.90 30.99 10.04
CA LEU A 92 -9.50 30.62 10.16
C LEU A 92 -9.09 29.60 9.08
N ILE A 93 -9.95 28.62 8.78
CA ILE A 93 -9.73 27.66 7.69
C ILE A 93 -9.78 28.38 6.33
N VAL A 94 -10.77 29.24 6.10
CA VAL A 94 -10.89 30.01 4.85
C VAL A 94 -9.66 30.89 4.62
N HIS A 95 -9.20 31.62 5.65
CA HIS A 95 -8.02 32.46 5.57
C HIS A 95 -6.74 31.63 5.40
N PHE A 96 -6.65 30.46 6.04
CA PHE A 96 -5.55 29.53 5.83
C PHE A 96 -5.45 29.13 4.36
N LEU A 97 -6.56 28.69 3.74
CA LEU A 97 -6.61 28.29 2.34
C LEU A 97 -6.28 29.45 1.38
N ARG A 98 -6.80 30.66 1.65
CA ARG A 98 -6.53 31.87 0.82
C ARG A 98 -5.06 32.30 0.81
N ARG A 99 -4.27 31.88 1.80
CA ARG A 99 -2.83 32.18 1.85
C ARG A 99 -1.99 31.22 1.01
N LEU A 100 -2.56 30.11 0.55
CA LEU A 100 -1.85 29.08 -0.21
C LEU A 100 -1.87 29.40 -1.71
N GLN A 101 -1.03 28.68 -2.46
CA GLN A 101 -1.01 28.79 -3.93
C GLN A 101 -2.26 28.09 -4.49
N SER A 102 -3.14 28.85 -5.12
CA SER A 102 -4.35 28.36 -5.79
C SER A 102 -4.04 27.67 -7.12
N PRO A 103 -4.87 26.71 -7.59
CA PRO A 103 -5.98 26.07 -6.88
C PRO A 103 -5.49 25.20 -5.72
N THR A 104 -6.28 25.09 -4.65
CA THR A 104 -5.93 24.23 -3.49
C THR A 104 -6.66 22.90 -3.57
N CYS A 105 -6.08 21.83 -3.03
CA CYS A 105 -6.73 20.53 -2.95
C CYS A 105 -6.64 19.95 -1.54
N LEU A 106 -7.79 19.78 -0.89
CA LEU A 106 -7.91 19.05 0.37
C LEU A 106 -7.67 17.56 0.13
N VAL A 107 -6.81 16.93 0.93
CA VAL A 107 -6.52 15.49 0.86
C VAL A 107 -6.82 14.90 2.22
N ALA A 108 -7.73 13.93 2.29
CA ALA A 108 -8.01 13.17 3.50
C ALA A 108 -8.01 11.67 3.19
N HIS A 109 -7.78 10.84 4.20
CA HIS A 109 -7.79 9.38 4.03
C HIS A 109 -9.15 8.80 4.39
N ASN A 110 -9.84 8.20 3.40
CA ASN A 110 -11.27 7.85 3.50
C ASN A 110 -12.18 9.09 3.66
N GLY A 111 -11.69 10.26 3.22
CA GLY A 111 -12.37 11.55 3.39
C GLY A 111 -13.74 11.62 2.73
N ASN A 112 -13.96 10.90 1.61
CA ASN A 112 -15.27 10.87 0.94
C ASN A 112 -16.38 10.26 1.80
N ARG A 113 -16.00 9.46 2.81
CA ARG A 113 -16.90 8.78 3.73
C ARG A 113 -16.77 9.26 5.16
N PHE A 114 -15.94 10.27 5.42
CA PHE A 114 -15.64 10.74 6.76
C PHE A 114 -15.37 12.25 6.79
N ASP A 115 -14.12 12.67 6.67
CA ASP A 115 -13.65 14.03 6.95
C ASP A 115 -14.41 15.11 6.17
N PHE A 116 -14.56 14.91 4.86
CA PHE A 116 -15.20 15.90 4.00
C PHE A 116 -16.70 16.03 4.30
N ILE A 117 -17.37 14.94 4.69
CA ILE A 117 -18.79 14.97 5.07
C ILE A 117 -18.98 15.79 6.35
N ILE A 118 -18.13 15.54 7.35
CA ILE A 118 -18.21 16.18 8.66
C ILE A 118 -17.87 17.67 8.52
N LEU A 119 -16.76 18.00 7.86
CA LEU A 119 -16.34 19.38 7.62
C LEU A 119 -17.39 20.15 6.83
N LYS A 120 -17.93 19.56 5.75
CA LYS A 120 -18.99 20.20 4.95
C LYS A 120 -20.22 20.51 5.79
N LYS A 121 -20.66 19.57 6.64
CA LYS A 121 -21.81 19.77 7.51
C LYS A 121 -21.60 20.89 8.54
N GLU A 122 -20.41 20.98 9.15
CA GLU A 122 -20.10 22.07 10.09
C GLU A 122 -20.07 23.44 9.38
N LEU A 123 -19.49 23.51 8.18
CA LEU A 123 -19.47 24.73 7.38
C LEU A 123 -20.88 25.16 6.94
N GLU A 124 -21.71 24.22 6.46
CA GLU A 124 -23.10 24.47 6.07
C GLU A 124 -23.95 24.97 7.24
N ALA A 125 -23.76 24.40 8.44
CA ALA A 125 -24.46 24.84 9.65
C ALA A 125 -24.15 26.30 10.02
N LEU A 126 -22.99 26.82 9.60
CA LEU A 126 -22.53 28.19 9.83
C LEU A 126 -22.72 29.10 8.60
N ASN A 127 -23.33 28.61 7.51
CA ASN A 127 -23.38 29.29 6.21
C ASN A 127 -21.99 29.74 5.70
N ALA A 128 -20.93 29.01 6.06
CA ALA A 128 -19.57 29.27 5.65
C ALA A 128 -19.23 28.50 4.36
N GLN A 129 -18.35 29.07 3.54
CA GLN A 129 -17.89 28.46 2.29
C GLN A 129 -16.37 28.57 2.18
N LEU A 130 -15.74 27.47 1.74
CA LEU A 130 -14.33 27.49 1.35
C LEU A 130 -14.16 28.26 0.02
N PRO A 131 -12.95 28.73 -0.32
CA PRO A 131 -12.69 29.36 -1.63
C PRO A 131 -13.16 28.49 -2.81
N ASP A 132 -13.72 29.11 -3.86
CA ASP A 132 -14.33 28.43 -5.02
C ASP A 132 -13.38 27.48 -5.77
N ASP A 133 -12.08 27.77 -5.69
CA ASP A 133 -10.95 27.05 -6.27
C ASP A 133 -10.36 26.00 -5.31
N THR A 134 -11.10 25.62 -4.27
CA THR A 134 -10.76 24.53 -3.36
C THR A 134 -11.34 23.22 -3.89
N TYR A 135 -10.46 22.30 -4.25
CA TYR A 135 -10.76 20.92 -4.61
C TYR A 135 -10.63 20.00 -3.39
N CYS A 136 -11.13 18.77 -3.50
CA CYS A 136 -10.86 17.71 -2.55
C CYS A 136 -10.66 16.37 -3.26
N VAL A 137 -9.80 15.52 -2.70
CA VAL A 137 -9.54 14.16 -3.17
C VAL A 137 -9.41 13.21 -1.97
N ASP A 138 -9.99 12.02 -2.10
CA ASP A 138 -9.83 10.95 -1.13
C ASP A 138 -8.61 10.11 -1.49
N SER A 139 -7.67 10.01 -0.56
CA SER A 139 -6.43 9.27 -0.77
C SER A 139 -6.62 7.75 -0.73
N LEU A 140 -7.70 7.24 -0.12
CA LEU A 140 -7.97 5.79 -0.06
C LEU A 140 -8.11 5.15 -1.45
N PRO A 141 -9.06 5.59 -2.31
CA PRO A 141 -9.17 5.07 -3.68
C PRO A 141 -7.96 5.43 -4.56
N LEU A 142 -7.26 6.52 -4.25
CA LEU A 142 -6.01 6.89 -4.91
C LEU A 142 -4.94 5.81 -4.69
N PHE A 143 -4.62 5.47 -3.44
CA PHE A 143 -3.61 4.45 -3.14
C PHE A 143 -4.00 3.07 -3.66
N GLN A 144 -5.31 2.74 -3.68
CA GLN A 144 -5.80 1.52 -4.31
C GLN A 144 -5.50 1.49 -5.81
N ALA A 145 -5.77 2.59 -6.52
CA ALA A 145 -5.53 2.68 -7.95
C ALA A 145 -4.03 2.63 -8.30
N LEU A 146 -3.19 3.29 -7.51
CA LEU A 146 -1.73 3.26 -7.71
C LEU A 146 -1.16 1.86 -7.48
N GLU A 147 -1.63 1.16 -6.45
CA GLU A 147 -1.22 -0.22 -6.20
C GLU A 147 -1.64 -1.16 -7.34
N GLN A 148 -2.90 -1.05 -7.80
CA GLN A 148 -3.40 -1.84 -8.94
C GLN A 148 -2.60 -1.56 -10.22
N ALA A 149 -2.24 -0.30 -10.46
CA ALA A 149 -1.43 0.07 -11.62
C ALA A 149 0.00 -0.49 -11.53
N ARG A 150 0.58 -0.60 -10.34
CA ARG A 150 1.89 -1.27 -10.13
C ARG A 150 1.79 -2.77 -10.37
N GLU A 151 0.81 -3.43 -9.76
CA GLU A 151 0.59 -4.87 -9.93
C GLU A 151 0.36 -5.24 -11.39
N GLN A 152 -0.38 -4.42 -12.15
CA GLN A 152 -0.59 -4.66 -13.57
C GLN A 152 0.73 -4.51 -14.35
N LYS A 153 1.51 -3.46 -14.09
CA LYS A 153 2.83 -3.28 -14.74
C LYS A 153 3.79 -4.43 -14.45
N GLU A 154 3.78 -4.96 -13.23
CA GLU A 154 4.61 -6.13 -12.87
C GLU A 154 4.17 -7.40 -13.61
N LYS A 155 2.87 -7.63 -13.74
CA LYS A 155 2.34 -8.75 -14.53
C LYS A 155 2.68 -8.61 -16.00
N ASP A 156 2.46 -7.43 -16.59
CA ASP A 156 2.77 -7.16 -17.99
C ASP A 156 4.27 -7.35 -18.26
N ALA A 157 5.14 -6.95 -17.33
CA ALA A 157 6.58 -7.15 -17.43
C ALA A 157 6.97 -8.64 -17.34
N GLN A 158 6.34 -9.40 -16.46
CA GLN A 158 6.58 -10.84 -16.33
C GLN A 158 6.11 -11.59 -17.57
N GLU A 159 4.90 -11.29 -18.08
CA GLU A 159 4.37 -11.89 -19.30
C GLU A 159 5.26 -11.59 -20.51
N ASN A 160 5.78 -10.37 -20.63
CA ASN A 160 6.72 -10.03 -21.68
C ASN A 160 8.04 -10.81 -21.55
N ALA A 161 8.59 -10.96 -20.34
CA ALA A 161 9.80 -11.73 -20.12
C ALA A 161 9.61 -13.23 -20.42
N ASP A 162 8.45 -13.79 -20.06
CA ASP A 162 8.10 -15.18 -20.33
C ASP A 162 7.96 -15.42 -21.85
N ASN A 163 7.36 -14.47 -22.58
CA ASN A 163 7.26 -14.52 -24.04
C ASN A 163 8.65 -14.43 -24.72
N GLU A 164 9.53 -13.52 -24.28
CA GLU A 164 10.89 -13.41 -24.79
C GLU A 164 11.70 -14.69 -24.56
N LEU A 165 11.53 -15.32 -23.39
CA LEU A 165 12.17 -16.60 -23.09
C LEU A 165 11.68 -17.72 -24.01
N ALA A 166 10.36 -17.81 -24.24
CA ALA A 166 9.77 -18.80 -25.14
C ALA A 166 10.25 -18.64 -26.59
N ASP A 167 10.40 -17.40 -27.07
CA ASP A 167 10.93 -17.11 -28.41
C ASP A 167 12.40 -17.54 -28.55
N LEU A 168 13.22 -17.31 -27.52
CA LEU A 168 14.61 -17.75 -27.48
C LEU A 168 14.73 -19.29 -27.43
N GLU A 169 13.89 -19.95 -26.65
CA GLU A 169 13.84 -21.42 -26.59
C GLU A 169 13.48 -22.02 -27.95
N LEU A 170 12.49 -21.45 -28.64
CA LEU A 170 12.10 -21.88 -29.97
C LEU A 170 13.24 -21.68 -30.98
N SER A 171 13.90 -20.52 -30.95
CA SER A 171 15.05 -20.24 -31.83
C SER A 171 16.21 -21.22 -31.61
N ALA A 172 16.51 -21.56 -30.36
CA ALA A 172 17.57 -22.51 -30.02
C ALA A 172 17.24 -23.92 -30.53
N LEU A 173 15.99 -24.37 -30.40
CA LEU A 173 15.54 -25.66 -30.92
C LEU A 173 15.67 -25.73 -32.45
N THR A 174 15.24 -24.68 -33.16
CA THR A 174 15.38 -24.61 -34.62
C THR A 174 16.85 -24.65 -35.06
N ALA A 175 17.73 -23.89 -34.41
CA ALA A 175 19.16 -23.91 -34.73
C ALA A 175 19.82 -25.28 -34.48
N MET A 176 19.39 -26.01 -33.45
CA MET A 176 19.84 -27.38 -33.20
C MET A 176 19.38 -28.36 -34.28
N GLU A 177 18.12 -28.27 -34.72
CA GLU A 177 17.57 -29.10 -35.80
C GLU A 177 18.29 -28.87 -37.15
N GLU A 178 18.61 -27.61 -37.48
CA GLU A 178 19.39 -27.27 -38.69
C GLU A 178 20.80 -27.88 -38.67
N LEU A 179 21.47 -27.92 -37.51
CA LEU A 179 22.79 -28.53 -37.35
C LEU A 179 22.74 -30.07 -37.46
N GLU A 180 21.68 -30.69 -36.95
CA GLU A 180 21.45 -32.13 -37.08
C GLU A 180 21.09 -32.54 -38.53
N GLY A 181 20.39 -31.69 -39.26
CA GLY A 181 20.01 -31.91 -40.67
C GLY A 181 21.14 -31.75 -41.69
N SER A 182 22.35 -31.32 -41.29
CA SER A 182 23.45 -31.14 -42.24
C SER A 182 24.01 -32.48 -42.76
N PRO A 183 24.31 -32.62 -44.06
CA PRO A 183 24.78 -33.88 -44.65
C PRO A 183 26.16 -34.32 -44.12
N SER A 184 27.00 -33.40 -43.63
CA SER A 184 28.29 -33.76 -43.02
C SER A 184 28.16 -34.37 -41.62
N THR A 185 27.19 -33.91 -40.83
CA THR A 185 26.95 -34.41 -39.46
C THR A 185 26.24 -35.77 -39.48
N LEU A 186 25.27 -35.96 -40.36
CA LEU A 186 24.62 -37.28 -40.58
C LEU A 186 25.61 -38.37 -41.03
N SER A 187 26.54 -38.03 -41.95
CA SER A 187 27.57 -38.97 -42.42
C SER A 187 28.61 -39.32 -41.34
N GLN A 188 28.96 -38.37 -40.47
CA GLN A 188 29.84 -38.60 -39.32
C GLN A 188 29.15 -39.40 -38.19
N MET A 189 27.88 -39.14 -37.92
CA MET A 189 27.11 -39.90 -36.92
C MET A 189 26.83 -41.34 -37.35
N GLN A 190 26.56 -41.60 -38.63
CA GLN A 190 26.45 -42.97 -39.15
C GLN A 190 27.74 -43.78 -38.93
N LYS A 191 28.92 -43.19 -39.12
CA LYS A 191 30.22 -43.84 -38.86
C LYS A 191 30.48 -44.15 -37.38
N LEU A 192 29.96 -43.34 -36.45
CA LEU A 192 30.10 -43.54 -35.00
C LEU A 192 29.10 -44.56 -34.44
N ASN A 193 27.91 -44.66 -35.03
CA ASN A 193 26.88 -45.60 -34.56
C ASN A 193 27.16 -47.06 -34.92
N GLU A 194 28.02 -47.29 -35.93
CA GLU A 194 28.46 -48.64 -36.33
C GLU A 194 29.55 -49.23 -35.41
N THR A 195 30.09 -48.48 -34.45
CA THR A 195 31.24 -48.92 -33.61
C THR A 195 31.00 -48.96 -32.10
N THR A 196 29.76 -48.95 -31.60
CA THR A 196 29.52 -48.96 -30.13
C THR A 196 28.70 -50.16 -29.63
N PRO A 197 29.19 -50.96 -28.65
CA PRO A 197 28.41 -52.02 -28.00
C PRO A 197 27.46 -51.50 -26.90
N GLN A 198 26.46 -52.32 -26.61
CA GLN A 198 25.28 -52.17 -25.72
C GLN A 198 25.24 -51.08 -24.60
N ARG A 199 24.09 -50.41 -24.64
CA ARG A 199 23.34 -49.54 -23.72
C ARG A 199 23.38 -49.93 -22.22
N SER A 200 23.71 -48.97 -21.33
CA SER A 200 23.07 -48.85 -19.97
C SER A 200 23.52 -47.68 -19.08
N LYS A 201 24.60 -46.93 -19.37
CA LYS A 201 25.13 -45.93 -18.39
C LYS A 201 25.21 -44.46 -18.83
N ILE A 202 24.92 -44.15 -20.09
CA ILE A 202 25.13 -42.79 -20.64
C ILE A 202 23.97 -41.84 -20.27
N THR A 203 22.75 -42.36 -20.14
CA THR A 203 21.54 -41.56 -19.90
C THR A 203 21.49 -40.91 -18.52
N GLU A 204 22.15 -41.50 -17.50
CA GLU A 204 22.20 -40.94 -16.14
C GLU A 204 23.20 -39.79 -16.00
N ASN A 205 24.34 -39.88 -16.69
CA ASN A 205 25.34 -38.81 -16.66
C ASN A 205 24.84 -37.54 -17.35
N TYR A 206 24.09 -37.69 -18.45
CA TYR A 206 23.49 -36.55 -19.15
C TYR A 206 22.40 -35.87 -18.31
N LYS A 207 21.51 -36.65 -17.68
CA LYS A 207 20.49 -36.12 -16.77
C LYS A 207 21.08 -35.47 -15.52
N ARG A 208 22.21 -35.97 -15.02
CA ARG A 208 22.95 -35.39 -13.88
C ARG A 208 23.66 -34.09 -14.27
N ALA A 209 24.23 -34.01 -15.47
CA ALA A 209 24.86 -32.80 -15.99
C ALA A 209 23.84 -31.68 -16.24
N LEU A 210 22.65 -32.00 -16.79
CA LEU A 210 21.58 -31.00 -16.98
C LEU A 210 21.06 -30.45 -15.64
N ARG A 211 20.85 -31.30 -14.63
CA ARG A 211 20.44 -30.88 -13.28
C ARG A 211 21.49 -29.98 -12.62
N SER A 212 22.77 -30.32 -12.78
CA SER A 212 23.90 -29.50 -12.30
C SER A 212 23.97 -28.12 -12.95
N TYR A 213 23.47 -27.96 -14.17
CA TYR A 213 23.50 -26.69 -14.89
C TYR A 213 22.32 -25.79 -14.50
N LEU A 214 21.20 -26.38 -14.11
CA LEU A 214 19.96 -25.69 -13.72
C LEU A 214 19.94 -25.27 -12.23
N ASP A 215 20.75 -25.89 -11.35
CA ASP A 215 20.73 -25.66 -9.89
C ASP A 215 21.70 -24.58 -9.38
N VAL A 216 22.39 -23.82 -10.24
CA VAL A 216 23.37 -22.80 -9.77
C VAL A 216 22.66 -21.47 -9.45
N THR A 217 22.29 -21.28 -8.18
CA THR A 217 22.05 -19.95 -7.60
C THR A 217 23.38 -19.33 -7.12
N PRO A 218 23.59 -18.00 -7.20
CA PRO A 218 24.88 -17.41 -6.85
C PRO A 218 24.92 -16.98 -5.38
N SER A 219 25.85 -17.49 -4.59
CA SER A 219 26.47 -16.82 -3.42
C SER A 219 27.62 -17.68 -2.89
N GLN A 220 28.87 -17.22 -2.90
CA GLN A 220 29.55 -16.17 -2.13
C GLN A 220 30.66 -16.85 -1.32
N ASP A 221 31.90 -16.58 -1.70
CA ASP A 221 33.12 -17.06 -1.06
C ASP A 221 33.35 -16.40 0.31
N LYS A 222 33.67 -17.22 1.33
CA LYS A 222 34.67 -16.91 2.36
C LYS A 222 35.40 -18.19 2.86
N PRO A 223 36.74 -18.22 2.88
CA PRO A 223 37.57 -19.18 3.63
C PRO A 223 38.04 -18.54 4.98
N ASP A 224 38.56 -19.20 6.03
CA ASP A 224 38.91 -20.58 6.41
C ASP A 224 39.50 -20.52 7.86
N ARG A 225 39.65 -21.69 8.53
CA ARG A 225 40.52 -22.03 9.72
C ARG A 225 40.01 -21.69 11.13
N THR A 226 40.06 -22.52 12.19
CA THR A 226 40.78 -23.77 12.56
C THR A 226 40.12 -24.39 13.85
N PRO A 227 40.52 -25.59 14.36
CA PRO A 227 39.64 -26.51 15.09
C PRO A 227 39.74 -26.48 16.63
N ARG A 228 38.68 -26.90 17.34
CA ARG A 228 38.78 -27.48 18.70
C ARG A 228 37.58 -28.34 19.11
N GLN A 229 37.91 -29.45 19.75
CA GLN A 229 37.08 -30.54 20.27
C GLN A 229 35.95 -30.09 21.24
N ARG A 230 34.80 -30.80 21.25
CA ARG A 230 34.32 -31.69 22.34
C ARG A 230 32.79 -31.93 22.33
N THR A 231 32.44 -33.22 22.23
CA THR A 231 31.41 -33.99 22.96
C THR A 231 29.89 -33.66 22.92
N SER A 232 29.13 -34.76 22.77
CA SER A 232 27.78 -35.15 23.26
C SER A 232 26.49 -34.75 22.51
N SER A 233 26.00 -35.75 21.74
CA SER A 233 24.66 -36.37 21.64
C SER A 233 23.32 -35.57 21.67
N PRO A 234 22.30 -36.02 20.89
CA PRO A 234 21.05 -35.30 20.64
C PRO A 234 19.91 -35.69 21.59
N ARG A 235 18.91 -34.81 21.75
CA ARG A 235 17.62 -35.18 22.33
C ARG A 235 16.47 -34.76 21.43
N SER A 236 15.83 -35.78 20.85
CA SER A 236 14.44 -35.75 20.42
C SER A 236 13.53 -35.81 21.65
N LYS A 237 12.38 -35.13 21.60
CA LYS A 237 11.19 -35.53 22.37
C LYS A 237 9.94 -35.29 21.53
N ARG A 238 9.40 -36.40 21.03
CA ARG A 238 7.97 -36.60 20.75
C ARG A 238 7.20 -36.54 22.07
N GLN A 239 6.00 -35.96 22.08
CA GLN A 239 4.99 -36.27 23.09
C GLN A 239 3.82 -37.01 22.44
N LEU A 240 3.37 -38.04 23.17
CA LEU A 240 2.41 -39.08 22.84
C LEU A 240 1.14 -38.85 23.68
N PHE A 241 0.11 -38.23 23.08
CA PHE A 241 -1.35 -38.28 23.39
C PHE A 241 -1.85 -38.08 24.86
N PRO A 242 -3.18 -38.06 25.12
CA PRO A 242 -4.18 -37.09 24.65
C PRO A 242 -5.05 -36.57 25.84
N ASP A 243 -5.96 -35.62 25.62
CA ASP A 243 -7.14 -35.47 26.50
C ASP A 243 -8.41 -35.21 25.68
N GLU A 244 -9.47 -35.86 26.16
CA GLU A 244 -10.69 -36.27 25.45
C GLU A 244 -11.83 -35.23 25.48
N GLU A 245 -12.57 -35.26 24.37
CA GLU A 245 -14.03 -35.23 24.17
C GLU A 245 -14.95 -34.28 24.99
N THR A 246 -15.72 -33.48 24.25
CA THR A 246 -17.19 -33.53 24.33
C THR A 246 -17.79 -33.33 22.94
N SER A 247 -18.78 -34.14 22.61
CA SER A 247 -19.38 -34.34 21.29
C SER A 247 -20.86 -33.92 21.25
N LYS A 248 -21.40 -33.86 20.00
CA LYS A 248 -22.82 -33.83 19.53
C LYS A 248 -23.32 -32.47 19.00
N ASP A 249 -23.96 -32.31 17.83
CA ASP A 249 -24.48 -33.19 16.76
C ASP A 249 -24.61 -32.36 15.43
N GLY A 250 -24.59 -32.99 14.25
CA GLY A 250 -24.72 -32.38 12.90
C GLY A 250 -26.19 -32.14 12.42
N PRO A 251 -26.51 -32.02 11.09
CA PRO A 251 -25.66 -32.23 9.91
C PRO A 251 -25.88 -31.29 8.67
N SER A 252 -24.97 -31.42 7.69
CA SER A 252 -25.12 -31.26 6.22
C SER A 252 -25.34 -29.89 5.56
N ALA A 253 -24.38 -29.43 4.75
CA ALA A 253 -24.47 -29.35 3.27
C ALA A 253 -23.34 -28.50 2.65
N ASP A 254 -22.87 -28.96 1.48
CA ASP A 254 -22.17 -28.23 0.41
C ASP A 254 -20.72 -27.77 0.64
N THR A 255 -19.79 -28.65 0.30
CA THR A 255 -18.38 -28.31 0.03
C THR A 255 -18.23 -27.82 -1.43
N PRO A 256 -17.83 -26.56 -1.69
CA PRO A 256 -17.42 -26.15 -3.02
C PRO A 256 -16.01 -26.70 -3.34
N PRO A 257 -15.66 -26.88 -4.62
CA PRO A 257 -14.37 -27.43 -5.01
C PRO A 257 -13.22 -26.53 -4.54
N ILE A 258 -12.23 -27.16 -3.91
CA ILE A 258 -10.97 -26.54 -3.50
C ILE A 258 -10.24 -26.08 -4.76
N SER A 259 -10.34 -24.78 -5.07
CA SER A 259 -9.41 -24.14 -5.99
C SER A 259 -8.06 -24.07 -5.31
N ASN A 260 -7.04 -24.74 -5.85
CA ASN A 260 -5.63 -24.58 -5.50
C ASN A 260 -5.08 -23.20 -5.95
N GLY A 261 -5.77 -22.12 -5.60
CA GLY A 261 -5.20 -20.79 -5.57
C GLY A 261 -4.72 -20.54 -4.15
N GLN A 262 -3.42 -20.27 -3.96
CA GLN A 262 -2.98 -19.66 -2.70
C GLN A 262 -3.90 -18.46 -2.42
N PRO A 263 -4.48 -18.34 -1.21
CA PRO A 263 -5.29 -17.18 -0.90
C PRO A 263 -4.38 -15.95 -0.98
N THR A 264 -4.56 -15.14 -2.02
CA THR A 264 -3.91 -13.84 -2.10
C THR A 264 -4.47 -13.03 -0.94
N ILE A 265 -3.65 -12.79 0.08
CA ILE A 265 -4.05 -12.00 1.24
C ILE A 265 -4.42 -10.61 0.71
N LYS A 266 -5.71 -10.28 0.77
CA LYS A 266 -6.21 -8.97 0.29
C LYS A 266 -5.47 -7.86 1.03
N LYS A 267 -4.76 -7.01 0.28
CA LYS A 267 -4.02 -5.86 0.81
C LYS A 267 -4.99 -4.93 1.55
N ARG A 268 -4.63 -4.54 2.77
CA ARG A 268 -5.36 -3.54 3.54
C ARG A 268 -4.86 -2.14 3.20
N PHE A 269 -5.76 -1.18 3.23
CA PHE A 269 -5.48 0.21 2.86
C PHE A 269 -5.81 1.17 4.01
N ARG A 270 -5.60 0.76 5.27
CA ARG A 270 -5.58 1.76 6.35
C ARG A 270 -4.31 2.60 6.20
N LEU A 271 -4.32 3.82 6.74
CA LEU A 271 -3.17 4.71 6.67
C LEU A 271 -1.88 4.06 7.20
N CYS A 272 -1.97 3.32 8.31
CA CYS A 272 -0.84 2.58 8.87
C CYS A 272 -0.29 1.52 7.91
N ASP A 273 -1.16 0.73 7.26
CA ASP A 273 -0.77 -0.32 6.31
C ASP A 273 -0.13 0.27 5.03
N ILE A 274 -0.57 1.47 4.62
CA ILE A 274 -0.02 2.17 3.45
C ILE A 274 1.34 2.76 3.81
N HIS A 275 1.44 3.43 4.96
CA HIS A 275 2.69 4.03 5.43
C HIS A 275 3.76 2.95 5.62
N GLU A 276 3.44 1.80 6.22
CA GLU A 276 4.36 0.68 6.37
C GLU A 276 4.84 0.13 5.03
N ARG A 277 3.94 -0.07 4.05
CA ARG A 277 4.33 -0.54 2.71
C ARG A 277 5.20 0.47 1.95
N LEU A 278 4.88 1.76 2.04
CA LEU A 278 5.57 2.80 1.28
C LEU A 278 6.86 3.27 1.94
N LEU A 279 7.02 3.14 3.26
CA LEU A 279 8.15 3.73 4.00
C LEU A 279 8.92 2.72 4.85
N GLY A 280 8.44 1.47 4.95
CA GLY A 280 9.10 0.38 5.67
C GLY A 280 8.87 0.37 7.17
N GLU A 281 8.13 1.34 7.71
CA GLU A 281 7.76 1.41 9.13
C GLU A 281 6.33 1.95 9.28
N PRO A 282 5.57 1.54 10.30
CA PRO A 282 4.28 2.16 10.61
C PRO A 282 4.46 3.58 11.19
N PRO A 283 3.41 4.42 11.19
CA PRO A 283 3.45 5.71 11.86
C PRO A 283 3.77 5.55 13.35
N LYS A 284 4.60 6.44 13.90
CA LYS A 284 5.01 6.38 15.32
C LYS A 284 3.87 6.68 16.29
N ILE A 285 2.98 7.58 15.88
CA ILE A 285 1.80 8.02 16.63
C ILE A 285 0.66 7.99 15.62
N SER A 286 -0.48 7.47 16.06
CA SER A 286 -1.73 7.39 15.30
C SER A 286 -2.86 7.88 16.19
N HIS A 287 -3.96 8.31 15.59
CA HIS A 287 -5.13 8.90 16.27
C HIS A 287 -4.84 10.25 16.92
N TYR A 288 -3.94 11.01 16.29
CA TYR A 288 -3.64 12.40 16.60
C TYR A 288 -3.70 13.13 15.26
N ALA A 289 -4.60 14.09 15.10
CA ALA A 289 -4.90 14.66 13.79
C ALA A 289 -3.63 15.16 13.08
N GLU A 290 -2.74 15.91 13.78
CA GLU A 290 -1.50 16.39 13.17
C GLU A 290 -0.54 15.25 12.77
N CYS A 291 -0.51 14.14 13.51
CA CYS A 291 0.37 13.01 13.22
C CYS A 291 -0.13 12.21 12.01
N ASP A 292 -1.43 11.97 11.93
CA ASP A 292 -2.03 11.24 10.81
C ASP A 292 -1.98 12.06 9.52
N VAL A 293 -2.19 13.38 9.59
CA VAL A 293 -1.92 14.28 8.46
C VAL A 293 -0.48 14.20 7.98
N LYS A 294 0.51 14.20 8.89
CA LYS A 294 1.94 14.07 8.51
C LYS A 294 2.23 12.71 7.89
N ALA A 295 1.66 11.63 8.43
CA ALA A 295 1.82 10.30 7.88
C ALA A 295 1.26 10.22 6.45
N LEU A 296 0.07 10.80 6.22
CA LEU A 296 -0.55 10.87 4.90
C LEU A 296 0.27 11.70 3.91
N LEU A 297 0.79 12.85 4.34
CA LEU A 297 1.69 13.68 3.53
C LEU A 297 2.95 12.93 3.12
N LYS A 298 3.57 12.16 4.03
CA LYS A 298 4.73 11.32 3.68
C LYS A 298 4.39 10.24 2.67
N CYS A 299 3.22 9.60 2.78
CA CYS A 299 2.74 8.65 1.78
C CYS A 299 2.55 9.31 0.40
N ALA A 300 1.98 10.52 0.37
CA ALA A 300 1.83 11.29 -0.88
C ALA A 300 3.18 11.67 -1.50
N ILE A 301 4.17 12.06 -0.70
CA ILE A 301 5.54 12.34 -1.17
C ILE A 301 6.20 11.07 -1.72
N ALA A 302 5.99 9.92 -1.07
CA ALA A 302 6.54 8.64 -1.54
C ALA A 302 5.99 8.24 -2.92
N GLU A 303 4.73 8.58 -3.21
CA GLU A 303 4.10 8.38 -4.52
C GLU A 303 4.44 9.46 -5.55
N GLY A 304 4.76 10.68 -5.10
CA GLY A 304 5.28 11.76 -5.93
C GLY A 304 4.36 12.16 -7.08
N SER A 305 4.85 12.05 -8.33
CA SER A 305 4.14 12.51 -9.52
C SER A 305 2.84 11.75 -9.78
N GLU A 306 2.77 10.46 -9.45
CA GLU A 306 1.56 9.67 -9.65
C GLU A 306 0.43 10.11 -8.71
N PHE A 307 0.77 10.49 -7.48
CA PHE A 307 -0.19 11.08 -6.54
C PHE A 307 -0.75 12.40 -7.08
N VAL A 308 0.13 13.30 -7.53
CA VAL A 308 -0.26 14.62 -8.06
C VAL A 308 -1.14 14.45 -9.29
N ARG A 309 -0.74 13.60 -10.23
CA ARG A 309 -1.50 13.33 -11.45
C ARG A 309 -2.89 12.79 -11.14
N TYR A 310 -2.99 11.81 -10.23
CA TYR A 310 -4.29 11.28 -9.82
C TYR A 310 -5.18 12.37 -9.20
N ALA A 311 -4.62 13.20 -8.32
CA ALA A 311 -5.37 14.27 -7.67
C ALA A 311 -5.85 15.34 -8.65
N GLU A 312 -5.03 15.70 -9.65
CA GLU A 312 -5.40 16.64 -10.73
C GLU A 312 -6.49 16.04 -11.65
N GLU A 313 -6.48 14.73 -11.89
CA GLU A 313 -7.47 14.03 -12.74
C GLU A 313 -8.80 13.75 -12.04
N ARG A 314 -8.78 13.45 -10.73
CA ARG A 314 -9.93 12.94 -9.97
C ARG A 314 -10.44 13.90 -8.90
N GLY A 315 -9.72 14.98 -8.61
CA GLY A 315 -10.15 15.99 -7.64
C GLY A 315 -11.47 16.63 -8.06
N VAL A 316 -12.37 16.80 -7.10
CA VAL A 316 -13.66 17.47 -7.30
C VAL A 316 -13.68 18.80 -6.55
N MET A 317 -14.38 19.81 -7.04
CA MET A 317 -14.56 21.07 -6.29
C MET A 317 -15.28 20.78 -4.97
N PHE A 318 -14.75 21.23 -3.83
CA PHE A 318 -15.31 20.96 -2.51
C PHE A 318 -16.75 21.50 -2.36
N ARG A 319 -17.05 22.65 -2.97
CA ARG A 319 -18.44 23.17 -3.02
C ARG A 319 -19.43 22.19 -3.64
N ASN A 320 -18.99 21.42 -4.65
CA ASN A 320 -19.81 20.44 -5.37
C ASN A 320 -19.75 19.05 -4.72
N PHE A 321 -18.89 18.83 -3.73
CA PHE A 321 -18.80 17.55 -3.03
C PHE A 321 -20.08 17.29 -2.25
N SER A 322 -20.83 16.25 -2.57
CA SER A 322 -22.09 15.92 -1.88
C SER A 322 -21.97 14.77 -0.88
N GLY A 323 -20.74 14.36 -0.52
CA GLY A 323 -20.53 13.01 -0.01
C GLY A 323 -20.69 11.96 -1.12
N ARG A 324 -20.33 10.72 -0.82
CA ARG A 324 -20.71 9.57 -1.63
C ARG A 324 -22.23 9.31 -1.59
N PRO A 325 -22.85 8.83 -2.69
CA PRO A 325 -23.27 7.43 -2.82
C PRO A 325 -22.11 6.43 -2.79
#